data_AF-A0A0A0M803-F1
#
_entry.id   AF-A0A0A0M803-F1
#
_cell.length_a   1.000
_cell.length_b   1.000
_cell.length_c   1.000
_cell.angle_alpha   90.00
_cell.angle_beta   90.00
_cell.angle_gamma   90.00
#
_symmetry.space_group_name_H-M   'P 1'
#
loop_
_entity.id
_entity.type
_entity.pdbx_description
1 polymer ?
#
loop_
_entity_poly.entity_id
_entity_poly.type
_entity_poly.pdbx_seq_one_letter_code
_entity_poly.pdbx_strand_id
1 'polypeptide(L)'
;LQKARGLDVDSFGSWYAGLTDLSLRLAGLGWRNVLCTSAFVARPAEGVPVDGDMERLGARWPDWHARLAGFLMEDPLRGARTRLAELVEETGPPDPQADLFAESAS
;
A
#
# COMPACT_ATOMS: atom_id res chain seq x y z
N LEU A 1 -20.08 7.94 2.36
CA LEU A 1 -19.12 8.04 1.23
C LEU A 1 -19.13 9.41 0.53
N GLN A 2 -20.28 10.09 0.39
CA GLN A 2 -20.38 11.43 -0.24
C GLN A 2 -19.46 12.53 0.35
N LYS A 3 -19.12 12.48 1.65
CA LYS A 3 -18.31 13.51 2.32
C LYS A 3 -16.81 13.47 1.97
N ALA A 4 -16.30 12.32 1.55
CA ALA A 4 -14.89 12.14 1.24
C ALA A 4 -14.63 12.05 -0.27
N ARG A 5 -15.47 12.66 -1.13
CA ARG A 5 -15.33 12.75 -2.61
C ARG A 5 -14.12 11.97 -3.16
N GLY A 6 -14.33 10.80 -3.78
CA GLY A 6 -13.35 9.76 -4.14
C GLY A 6 -11.87 10.13 -4.34
N LEU A 7 -11.28 9.66 -5.43
CA LEU A 7 -9.89 10.01 -5.76
C LEU A 7 -9.86 11.42 -6.35
N ASP A 8 -9.00 12.31 -5.84
CA ASP A 8 -8.82 13.66 -6.40
C ASP A 8 -7.85 13.60 -7.58
N VAL A 9 -8.38 13.26 -8.75
CA VAL A 9 -7.63 13.13 -10.01
C VAL A 9 -7.37 14.47 -10.70
N ASP A 10 -8.01 15.54 -10.23
CA ASP A 10 -7.85 16.89 -10.78
C ASP A 10 -6.62 17.59 -10.17
N SER A 11 -6.37 17.34 -8.88
CA SER A 11 -5.25 17.96 -8.15
C SER A 11 -3.95 17.17 -8.20
N PHE A 12 -4.02 15.84 -8.39
CA PHE A 12 -2.86 14.94 -8.31
C PHE A 12 -2.67 14.18 -9.61
N GLY A 13 -1.43 14.18 -10.10
CA GLY A 13 -1.08 13.47 -11.33
C GLY A 13 -0.76 11.99 -11.10
N SER A 14 -0.48 11.58 -9.86
CA SER A 14 -0.23 10.19 -9.50
C SER A 14 -1.31 9.58 -8.61
N TRP A 15 -1.49 8.27 -8.76
CA TRP A 15 -2.25 7.46 -7.80
C TRP A 15 -1.61 7.47 -6.42
N TYR A 16 -0.28 7.58 -6.33
CA TYR A 16 0.45 7.70 -5.08
C TYR A 16 -0.08 8.88 -4.25
N ALA A 17 -0.16 10.06 -4.85
CA ALA A 17 -0.58 11.26 -4.14
C ALA A 17 -2.09 11.32 -3.93
N GLY A 18 -2.88 10.93 -4.93
CA GLY A 18 -4.34 10.89 -4.79
C GLY A 18 -4.82 9.92 -3.70
N LEU A 19 -4.22 8.72 -3.60
CA LEU A 19 -4.57 7.75 -2.55
C LEU A 19 -4.12 8.22 -1.16
N THR A 20 -2.96 8.88 -1.08
CA THR A 20 -2.49 9.50 0.16
C THR A 20 -3.47 10.57 0.64
N ASP A 21 -3.88 11.49 -0.25
CA ASP A 21 -4.87 12.52 0.04
C ASP A 21 -6.22 11.93 0.49
N LEU A 22 -6.73 10.92 -0.22
CA LEU A 22 -7.97 10.24 0.18
C LEU A 22 -7.85 9.59 1.56
N SER A 23 -6.74 8.90 1.83
CA SER A 23 -6.49 8.24 3.12
C SER A 23 -6.43 9.25 4.28
N LEU A 24 -5.85 10.43 4.03
CA LEU A 24 -5.78 11.53 5.00
C LEU A 24 -7.15 12.17 5.22
N ARG A 25 -7.94 12.37 4.16
CA ARG A 25 -9.33 12.86 4.28
C ARG A 25 -10.21 11.91 5.07
N LEU A 26 -10.14 10.61 4.80
CA LEU A 26 -10.89 9.59 5.56
C LEU A 26 -10.47 9.59 7.03
N ALA A 27 -9.17 9.67 7.32
CA ALA A 27 -8.67 9.78 8.69
C ALA A 27 -9.20 11.04 9.40
N GLY A 28 -9.25 12.19 8.71
CA GLY A 28 -9.86 13.42 9.23
C GLY A 28 -11.36 13.31 9.53
N LEU A 29 -12.05 12.33 8.93
CA LEU A 29 -13.44 11.99 9.23
C LEU A 29 -13.59 10.92 10.33
N GLY A 30 -12.51 10.57 11.03
CA GLY A 30 -12.50 9.59 12.12
C GLY A 30 -12.31 8.14 11.68
N TRP A 31 -11.99 7.89 10.40
CA TRP A 31 -11.71 6.55 9.91
C TRP A 31 -10.27 6.15 10.24
N ARG A 32 -9.97 4.86 10.22
CA ARG A 32 -8.61 4.35 10.39
C ARG A 32 -8.18 3.59 9.15
N ASN A 33 -7.02 3.94 8.62
CA ASN A 33 -6.36 3.17 7.57
C ASN A 33 -5.67 1.97 8.22
N VAL A 34 -6.04 0.76 7.80
CA VAL A 34 -5.52 -0.49 8.38
C VAL A 34 -4.99 -1.39 7.26
N LEU A 35 -3.87 -2.04 7.51
CA LEU A 35 -3.34 -3.08 6.65
C LEU A 35 -4.01 -4.41 7.01
N CYS A 36 -4.47 -5.16 6.02
CA CYS A 36 -4.88 -6.55 6.23
C CYS A 36 -3.63 -7.44 6.22
N THR A 37 -3.32 -8.09 7.34
CA THR A 37 -2.10 -8.91 7.48
C THR A 37 -2.23 -10.30 6.86
N SER A 38 -3.40 -10.65 6.31
CA SER A 38 -3.70 -11.96 5.73
C SER A 38 -4.10 -11.91 4.25
N ALA A 39 -4.05 -10.73 3.62
CA ALA A 39 -4.37 -10.55 2.21
C ALA A 39 -3.20 -9.85 1.52
N PHE A 40 -2.59 -10.53 0.54
CA PHE A 40 -1.41 -10.07 -0.16
C PHE A 40 -1.72 -9.81 -1.63
N VAL A 41 -1.22 -8.69 -2.16
CA VAL A 41 -1.33 -8.35 -3.58
C VAL A 41 0.06 -8.05 -4.10
N ALA A 42 0.56 -8.91 -4.98
CA ALA A 42 1.87 -8.73 -5.59
C ALA A 42 1.85 -7.54 -6.55
N ARG A 43 2.92 -6.74 -6.52
CA ARG A 43 3.13 -5.57 -7.38
C ARG A 43 4.59 -5.55 -7.83
N PRO A 44 4.87 -5.36 -9.12
CA PRO A 44 6.24 -5.36 -9.63
C PRO A 44 7.02 -4.08 -9.27
N ALA A 45 6.33 -3.00 -8.91
CA ALA A 45 6.92 -1.73 -8.55
C ALA A 45 6.02 -0.94 -7.59
N GLU A 46 6.64 -0.05 -6.82
CA GLU A 46 5.94 0.92 -5.98
C GLU A 46 5.33 2.06 -6.82
N GLY A 47 4.26 2.66 -6.30
CA GLY A 47 3.75 3.91 -6.86
C GLY A 47 4.68 5.05 -6.52
N VAL A 48 4.95 5.92 -7.49
CA VAL A 48 5.79 7.10 -7.30
C VAL A 48 4.96 8.38 -7.53
N PRO A 49 5.25 9.48 -6.81
CA PRO A 49 4.65 10.77 -7.12
C PRO A 49 5.12 11.27 -8.49
N VAL A 50 4.29 12.05 -9.18
CA VAL A 50 4.76 12.86 -10.31
C VAL A 50 5.14 14.27 -9.84
N ASP A 51 5.76 15.05 -10.73
CA ASP A 51 6.23 16.40 -10.41
C ASP A 51 5.14 17.29 -9.79
N GLY A 52 5.48 17.92 -8.66
CA GLY A 52 4.61 18.80 -7.90
C GLY A 52 3.57 18.10 -7.00
N ASP A 53 3.40 16.78 -7.08
CA ASP A 53 2.44 16.07 -6.20
C ASP A 53 2.82 16.18 -4.72
N MET A 54 4.11 16.02 -4.41
CA MET A 54 4.62 16.08 -3.03
C MET A 54 4.48 17.49 -2.43
N GLU A 55 4.69 18.53 -3.25
CA GLU A 55 4.49 19.92 -2.84
C GLU A 55 3.02 20.19 -2.52
N ARG A 56 2.11 19.73 -3.40
CA ARG A 56 0.65 19.85 -3.17
C ARG A 56 0.20 19.07 -1.93
N LEU A 57 0.71 17.86 -1.73
CA LEU A 57 0.44 17.07 -0.51
C LEU A 57 0.91 17.81 0.73
N GLY A 58 2.14 18.33 0.74
CA GLY A 58 2.70 19.08 1.86
C GLY A 58 1.92 20.36 2.16
N ALA A 59 1.50 21.10 1.13
CA ALA A 59 0.70 22.31 1.30
C ALA A 59 -0.71 22.02 1.85
N ARG A 60 -1.34 20.93 1.39
CA ARG A 60 -2.70 20.54 1.82
C ARG A 60 -2.71 19.86 3.18
N TRP A 61 -1.67 19.09 3.50
CA TRP A 61 -1.53 18.30 4.72
C TRP A 61 -0.18 18.58 5.38
N PRO A 62 -0.03 19.70 6.13
CA PRO A 62 1.25 20.12 6.68
C PRO A 62 1.94 19.06 7.56
N ASP A 63 1.17 18.26 8.29
CA ASP A 63 1.70 17.22 9.18
C ASP A 63 2.05 15.91 8.47
N TRP A 64 1.80 15.81 7.15
CA TRP A 64 1.98 14.56 6.39
C TRP A 64 3.42 14.01 6.51
N HIS A 65 4.42 14.86 6.26
CA HIS A 65 5.82 14.44 6.28
C HIS A 65 6.27 13.96 7.66
N ALA A 66 5.84 14.65 8.73
CA ALA A 66 6.14 14.25 10.10
C ALA A 66 5.50 12.90 10.46
N ARG A 67 4.24 12.68 10.04
CA ARG A 67 3.53 11.41 10.25
C ARG A 67 4.19 10.26 9.50
N LEU A 68 4.59 10.47 8.24
CA LEU A 68 5.31 9.47 7.46
C LEU A 68 6.65 9.12 8.11
N ALA A 69 7.42 10.14 8.50
CA ALA A 69 8.70 9.93 9.19
C ALA A 69 8.51 9.14 10.49
N GLY A 70 7.52 9.48 11.31
CA GLY A 70 7.21 8.74 12.53
C GLY A 70 6.90 7.26 12.24
N PHE A 71 6.04 6.99 11.26
CA PHE A 71 5.70 5.62 10.87
C PHE A 71 6.92 4.82 10.38
N LEU A 72 7.80 5.43 9.59
CA LEU A 72 9.02 4.79 9.10
C LEU A 72 10.00 4.51 10.25
N MET A 73 10.14 5.42 11.21
CA MET A 73 11.05 5.27 12.34
C MET A 73 10.55 4.26 13.37
N GLU A 74 9.25 4.21 13.63
CA GLU A 74 8.63 3.23 14.52
C GLU A 74 8.60 1.83 13.89
N ASP A 75 8.62 1.77 12.56
CA ASP A 75 8.59 0.54 11.76
C ASP A 75 7.61 -0.54 12.28
N PRO A 76 6.31 -0.20 12.44
CA PRO A 76 5.33 -1.11 13.02
C PRO A 76 5.10 -2.37 12.15
N LEU A 77 5.53 -2.34 10.89
CA LEU A 77 5.39 -3.44 9.94
C LEU A 77 6.57 -4.42 9.96
N ARG A 78 7.62 -4.19 10.76
CA ARG A 78 8.80 -5.04 10.83
C ARG A 78 8.45 -6.52 11.01
N GLY A 79 7.62 -6.84 12.00
CA GLY A 79 7.24 -8.22 12.31
C GLY A 79 6.46 -8.89 11.17
N ALA A 80 5.55 -8.16 10.54
CA ALA A 80 4.79 -8.68 9.39
C ALA A 80 5.70 -8.94 8.18
N ARG A 81 6.66 -8.05 7.91
CA ARG A 81 7.66 -8.26 6.84
C ARG A 81 8.55 -9.46 7.12
N THR A 82 9.03 -9.63 8.37
CA THR A 82 9.81 -10.82 8.76
C THR A 82 9.02 -12.10 8.55
N ARG A 83 7.77 -12.15 9.02
CA ARG A 83 6.92 -13.34 8.85
C ARG A 83 6.64 -13.66 7.38
N LEU A 84 6.40 -12.65 6.56
CA LEU A 84 6.21 -12.84 5.12
C LEU A 84 7.46 -13.40 4.45
N ALA A 85 8.65 -12.87 4.79
CA ALA A 85 9.91 -13.39 4.26
C ALA A 85 10.13 -14.85 4.63
N GLU A 86 9.89 -15.23 5.90
CA GLU A 86 9.96 -16.63 6.34
C GLU A 86 9.02 -17.54 5.55
N LEU A 87 7.76 -17.12 5.36
CA LEU A 87 6.78 -17.89 4.60
C LEU A 87 7.20 -18.08 3.14
N VAL A 88 7.78 -17.05 2.52
CA VAL A 88 8.27 -17.13 1.13
C VAL A 88 9.44 -18.13 1.02
N GLU A 89 10.39 -18.09 1.95
CA GLU A 89 11.49 -19.06 1.99
C GLU A 89 11.01 -20.49 2.26
N GLU A 90 10.08 -20.67 3.21
CA GLU A 90 9.45 -21.97 3.51
C GLU A 90 8.68 -22.56 2.32
N THR A 91 8.00 -21.72 1.54
CA THR A 91 7.23 -22.17 0.36
C THR A 91 8.15 -22.68 -0.74
N GLY A 92 9.39 -22.20 -0.80
CA GLY A 92 10.35 -22.56 -1.84
C GLY A 92 9.95 -22.05 -3.23
N PRO A 93 10.79 -22.28 -4.26
CA PRO A 93 10.42 -21.97 -5.63
C PRO A 93 9.20 -22.82 -6.05
N PRO A 94 8.32 -22.32 -6.94
CA PRO A 94 7.31 -23.16 -7.55
C PRO A 94 7.98 -24.39 -8.18
N ASP A 95 7.35 -25.56 -8.06
CA ASP A 95 7.86 -26.78 -8.67
C ASP A 95 8.15 -26.50 -10.17
N PRO A 96 9.41 -26.59 -10.62
CA PRO A 96 9.77 -26.28 -12.00
C PRO A 96 9.01 -27.18 -12.99
N GLN A 97 8.47 -28.30 -12.52
CA GLN A 97 7.61 -29.18 -13.27
C GLN A 97 6.28 -29.40 -12.53
N ALA A 98 5.49 -28.32 -12.40
CA ALA A 98 4.07 -28.44 -12.06
C ALA A 98 3.44 -29.54 -12.91
N ASP A 99 2.75 -30.49 -12.27
CA ASP A 99 2.22 -31.69 -12.92
C ASP A 99 1.29 -31.28 -14.09
N LEU A 100 1.82 -31.44 -15.31
CA LEU A 100 1.15 -31.13 -16.57
C LEU A 100 -0.14 -31.93 -16.76
N PHE A 101 -0.37 -32.96 -15.93
CA PHE A 101 -1.48 -33.89 -16.02
C PHE A 101 -2.32 -33.97 -14.74
N ALA A 102 -2.18 -33.03 -13.79
CA ALA A 102 -2.93 -33.04 -12.52
C ALA A 102 -4.46 -33.00 -12.70
N GLU A 103 -4.98 -32.59 -13.87
CA GLU A 103 -6.41 -32.67 -14.23
C GLU A 103 -6.86 -34.05 -14.78
N SER A 104 -5.97 -35.05 -14.84
CA SER A 104 -6.28 -36.37 -15.45
C SER A 104 -6.49 -37.51 -14.44
N ALA A 105 -6.48 -37.26 -13.13
CA ALA A 105 -6.80 -38.28 -12.12
C ALA A 105 -8.23 -38.05 -11.59
N SER A 106 -9.13 -38.97 -11.96
CA SER A 106 -10.54 -39.06 -11.58
C SER A 106 -10.82 -39.11 -10.08
#